data_AF-A0AA36GZ28-F1
#
_entry.id   AF-A0AA36GZ28-F1
#
_cell.length_a   1.000
_cell.length_b   1.000
_cell.length_c   1.000
_cell.angle_alpha   90.00
_cell.angle_beta   90.00
_cell.angle_gamma   90.00
#
_symmetry.space_group_name_H-M   'P 1'
#
loop_
_entity.id
_entity.type
_entity.pdbx_description
1 polymer ?
#
loop_
_entity_poly.entity_id
_entity_poly.type
_entity_poly.pdbx_seq_one_letter_code
_entity_poly.pdbx_strand_id
1 'polypeptide(L)'
;MEIAWEHMKRTKEELTQLYVDITGLKDMLDEYVIGQDRAKKVLSTVVHNHISIVNKKRAGYEEFNEVSKSSMILVGPSGSGKSELIKRLANSINVPFVIEDITKFSSTGFVGCI
;
A
#
# COMPACT_ATOMS: atom_id res chain seq x y z
N MET A 1 -7.67 29.02 -19.93
CA MET A 1 -6.82 27.81 -19.93
C MET A 1 -5.84 27.77 -18.75
N GLU A 2 -5.37 28.91 -18.22
CA GLU A 2 -4.53 28.97 -17.00
C GLU A 2 -5.21 28.42 -15.75
N ILE A 3 -6.51 28.70 -15.55
CA ILE A 3 -7.29 28.26 -14.38
C ILE A 3 -7.34 26.72 -14.27
N ALA A 4 -7.41 26.02 -15.40
CA ALA A 4 -7.38 24.55 -15.44
C ALA A 4 -5.99 23.99 -15.06
N TRP A 5 -4.92 24.70 -15.42
CA TRP A 5 -3.54 24.34 -15.09
C TRP A 5 -3.21 24.59 -13.62
N GLU A 6 -3.70 25.70 -13.04
CA GLU A 6 -3.57 25.99 -11.61
C GLU A 6 -4.38 25.01 -10.75
N HIS A 7 -5.60 24.67 -11.16
CA HIS A 7 -6.37 23.62 -10.49
C HIS A 7 -5.67 22.25 -10.58
N MET A 8 -5.04 21.93 -11.72
CA MET A 8 -4.31 20.67 -11.89
C MET A 8 -3.02 20.59 -11.06
N LYS A 9 -2.31 21.73 -10.89
CA LYS A 9 -1.19 21.86 -9.95
C LYS A 9 -1.65 21.74 -8.51
N ARG A 10 -2.74 22.40 -8.13
CA ARG A 10 -3.30 22.35 -6.78
C ARG A 10 -3.78 20.95 -6.39
N THR A 11 -4.41 20.21 -7.30
CA THR A 11 -4.76 18.79 -7.07
C THR A 11 -3.53 17.88 -7.01
N LYS A 12 -2.45 18.20 -7.73
CA LYS A 12 -1.17 17.49 -7.59
C LYS A 12 -0.58 17.75 -6.20
N GLU A 13 -0.55 19.01 -5.75
CA GLU A 13 -0.05 19.46 -4.45
C GLU A 13 -0.89 18.96 -3.26
N GLU A 14 -2.23 18.88 -3.39
CA GLU A 14 -3.12 18.29 -2.37
C GLU A 14 -2.96 16.75 -2.26
N LEU A 15 -2.54 16.08 -3.33
CA LEU A 15 -2.11 14.67 -3.31
C LEU A 15 -0.63 14.49 -2.92
N THR A 16 0.07 15.60 -2.64
CA THR A 16 1.50 15.62 -2.32
C THR A 16 1.66 15.47 -0.81
N GLN A 17 2.22 14.32 -0.43
CA GLN A 17 2.51 13.84 0.92
C GLN A 17 1.33 13.16 1.63
N LEU A 18 0.99 11.96 1.13
CA LEU A 18 0.50 10.91 2.00
C LEU A 18 1.62 10.61 3.03
N TYR A 19 1.59 11.28 4.18
CA TYR A 19 2.46 10.97 5.30
C TYR A 19 1.76 9.93 6.16
N VAL A 20 2.41 8.79 6.32
CA VAL A 20 1.83 7.66 7.04
C VAL A 20 2.77 7.35 8.20
N ASP A 21 2.32 7.59 9.43
CA ASP A 21 3.12 7.24 10.60
C ASP A 21 3.14 5.72 10.83
N ILE A 22 4.33 5.18 11.13
CA ILE A 22 4.51 3.74 11.39
C ILE A 22 3.77 3.34 12.67
N THR A 23 3.85 4.17 13.70
CA THR A 23 3.22 3.87 15.00
C THR A 23 1.71 3.93 14.87
N GLY A 24 1.19 5.00 14.27
CA GLY A 24 -0.24 5.14 13.97
C GLY A 24 -0.81 3.99 13.14
N LEU A 25 -0.08 3.48 12.14
CA LEU A 25 -0.52 2.29 11.39
C LEU A 25 -0.61 1.04 12.25
N LYS A 26 0.41 0.80 13.09
CA LYS A 26 0.45 -0.38 13.96
C LYS A 26 -0.70 -0.33 14.95
N ASP A 27 -0.92 0.82 15.58
CA ASP A 27 -1.96 1.00 16.59
C ASP A 27 -3.36 0.85 15.98
N MET A 28 -3.58 1.37 14.78
CA MET A 28 -4.81 1.09 14.02
C MET A 28 -4.99 -0.42 13.78
N LEU A 29 -3.95 -1.13 13.35
CA LEU A 29 -4.03 -2.59 13.15
C LEU A 29 -4.26 -3.35 14.47
N ASP A 30 -3.83 -2.81 15.61
CA ASP A 30 -4.07 -3.38 16.94
C ASP A 30 -5.55 -3.37 17.32
N GLU A 31 -6.33 -2.39 16.85
CA GLU A 31 -7.78 -2.31 17.09
C GLU A 31 -8.56 -3.44 16.39
N TYR A 32 -8.08 -3.93 15.25
CA TYR A 32 -8.81 -4.90 14.42
C TYR A 32 -8.32 -6.34 14.55
N VAL A 33 -7.03 -6.55 14.80
CA VAL A 33 -6.42 -7.88 14.84
C VAL A 33 -5.72 -8.06 16.17
N ILE A 34 -6.08 -9.09 16.94
CA ILE A 34 -5.46 -9.35 18.25
C ILE A 34 -4.17 -10.17 18.06
N GLY A 35 -3.10 -9.78 18.76
CA GLY A 35 -1.78 -10.42 18.66
C GLY A 35 -1.07 -10.14 17.33
N GLN A 36 -0.26 -11.09 16.83
CA GLN A 36 0.47 -10.96 15.56
C GLN A 36 1.39 -9.70 15.48
N ASP A 37 1.98 -9.28 16.61
CA ASP A 37 2.73 -8.01 16.73
C ASP A 37 3.86 -7.88 15.71
N ARG A 38 4.56 -8.98 15.45
CA ARG A 38 5.61 -9.04 14.43
C ARG A 38 5.06 -8.72 13.05
N ALA A 39 3.91 -9.31 12.67
CA ALA A 39 3.31 -9.09 11.36
C ALA A 39 2.85 -7.64 11.21
N LYS A 40 2.19 -7.06 12.22
CA LYS A 40 1.76 -5.65 12.22
C LYS A 40 2.92 -4.68 12.10
N LYS A 41 3.99 -4.89 12.87
CA LYS A 41 5.20 -4.05 12.80
C LYS A 41 5.82 -4.09 11.42
N VAL A 42 6.04 -5.28 10.87
CA VAL A 42 6.64 -5.46 9.53
C VAL A 42 5.75 -4.85 8.45
N LEU A 43 4.43 -5.07 8.52
CA LEU A 43 3.47 -4.50 7.58
C LEU A 43 3.50 -2.97 7.61
N SER A 44 3.48 -2.38 8.81
CA SER A 44 3.51 -0.92 8.99
C SER A 44 4.80 -0.31 8.43
N THR A 45 5.96 -0.95 8.67
CA THR A 45 7.25 -0.50 8.12
C THR A 45 7.30 -0.59 6.59
N VAL A 46 6.86 -1.70 6.00
CA VAL A 46 6.89 -1.86 4.54
C VAL A 46 5.99 -0.85 3.85
N VAL A 47 4.81 -0.58 4.40
CA VAL A 47 3.86 0.38 3.84
C VAL A 47 4.40 1.80 3.95
N HIS A 48 4.89 2.19 5.13
CA HIS A 48 5.53 3.49 5.31
C HIS A 48 6.66 3.71 4.29
N ASN A 49 7.53 2.72 4.14
CA ASN A 49 8.62 2.79 3.17
C ASN A 49 8.10 2.87 1.73
N HIS A 50 7.09 2.08 1.37
CA HIS A 50 6.49 2.11 0.04
C HIS A 50 5.94 3.49 -0.31
N ILE A 51 5.17 4.09 0.61
CA ILE A 51 4.60 5.43 0.42
C ILE A 51 5.68 6.51 0.37
N SER A 52 6.71 6.42 1.23
CA SER A 52 7.85 7.34 1.22
C SER A 52 8.58 7.31 -0.13
N ILE A 53 8.86 6.12 -0.67
CA ILE A 53 9.49 5.96 -1.99
C ILE A 53 8.60 6.54 -3.10
N VAL A 54 7.28 6.26 -3.08
CA VAL A 54 6.33 6.79 -4.06
C VAL A 54 6.31 8.32 -4.03
N ASN A 55 6.28 8.93 -2.85
CA ASN A 55 6.30 10.38 -2.70
C ASN A 55 7.60 10.99 -3.23
N LYS A 56 8.77 10.36 -2.95
CA LYS A 56 10.06 10.83 -3.46
C LYS A 56 10.18 10.69 -4.97
N LYS A 57 9.71 9.58 -5.55
CA LYS A 57 9.61 9.42 -7.01
C LYS A 57 8.74 10.52 -7.64
N ARG A 58 7.59 10.85 -7.02
CA ARG A 58 6.70 11.93 -7.49
C ARG A 58 7.32 13.32 -7.38
N ALA A 59 8.17 13.54 -6.38
CA ALA A 59 8.88 14.80 -6.16
C ALA A 59 10.13 14.98 -7.06
N GLY A 60 10.47 13.99 -7.91
CA GLY A 60 11.58 14.10 -8.87
C GLY A 60 12.95 13.74 -8.31
N TYR A 61 13.02 13.00 -7.20
CA TYR A 61 14.30 12.50 -6.67
C TYR A 61 14.78 11.30 -7.49
N GLU A 62 15.68 11.54 -8.45
CA GLU A 62 16.20 10.54 -9.41
C GLU A 62 16.83 9.32 -8.74
N GLU A 63 17.49 9.48 -7.59
CA GLU A 63 18.10 8.39 -6.82
C GLU A 63 17.10 7.29 -6.40
N PHE A 64 15.79 7.62 -6.33
CA PHE A 64 14.76 6.65 -6.01
C PHE A 64 14.23 5.92 -7.24
N ASN A 65 14.49 6.36 -8.48
CA ASN A 65 13.94 5.77 -9.70
C ASN A 65 14.36 4.31 -9.88
N GLU A 66 15.61 3.98 -9.53
CA GLU A 66 16.15 2.62 -9.59
C GLU A 66 15.73 1.72 -8.41
N VAL A 67 15.08 2.28 -7.38
CA VAL A 67 14.66 1.50 -6.20
C VAL A 67 13.56 0.51 -6.60
N SER A 68 13.90 -0.77 -6.45
CA SER A 68 13.01 -1.91 -6.72
C SER A 68 11.90 -2.04 -5.67
N LYS A 69 10.74 -2.54 -6.09
CA LYS A 69 9.59 -2.73 -5.21
C LYS A 69 9.84 -3.90 -4.25
N SER A 70 9.76 -3.65 -2.94
CA SER A 70 9.70 -4.72 -1.94
C SER A 70 8.33 -5.41 -1.97
N SER A 71 8.33 -6.72 -2.13
CA SER A 71 7.13 -7.56 -2.04
C SER A 71 7.12 -8.30 -0.71
N MET A 72 5.92 -8.53 -0.16
CA MET A 72 5.73 -9.24 1.11
C MET A 72 4.91 -10.50 0.88
N ILE A 73 5.23 -11.55 1.63
CA ILE A 73 4.43 -12.78 1.72
C ILE A 73 3.99 -12.94 3.18
N LEU A 74 2.68 -13.11 3.39
CA LEU A 74 2.12 -13.43 4.70
C LEU A 74 1.88 -14.93 4.82
N VAL A 75 2.53 -15.57 5.78
CA VAL A 75 2.41 -17.01 6.04
C VAL A 75 1.82 -17.24 7.42
N GLY A 76 0.85 -18.15 7.52
CA GLY A 76 0.24 -18.54 8.79
C GLY A 76 -1.01 -19.42 8.61
N PRO A 77 -1.55 -20.00 9.70
CA PRO A 77 -2.69 -20.91 9.66
C PRO A 77 -3.99 -20.21 9.20
N SER A 78 -4.97 -20.97 8.70
CA SER A 78 -6.27 -20.40 8.32
C SER A 78 -6.92 -19.69 9.52
N GLY A 79 -7.65 -18.59 9.26
CA GLY A 79 -8.31 -17.80 10.31
C GLY A 79 -7.39 -16.87 11.13
N SER A 80 -6.07 -16.85 10.90
CA SER A 80 -5.13 -16.01 11.67
C SER A 80 -5.17 -14.50 11.39
N GLY A 81 -6.16 -14.00 10.64
CA GLY A 81 -6.31 -12.57 10.34
C GLY A 81 -5.45 -12.01 9.20
N LYS A 82 -4.74 -12.83 8.40
CA LYS A 82 -3.87 -12.35 7.29
C LYS A 82 -4.59 -11.43 6.30
N SER A 83 -5.74 -11.88 5.79
CA SER A 83 -6.52 -11.10 4.81
C SER A 83 -7.13 -9.85 5.44
N GLU A 84 -7.50 -9.93 6.72
CA GLU A 84 -8.07 -8.79 7.46
C GLU A 84 -7.04 -7.69 7.70
N LEU A 85 -5.79 -8.06 8.06
CA LEU A 85 -4.68 -7.11 8.18
C LEU A 85 -4.50 -6.27 6.91
N ILE A 86 -4.46 -6.91 5.74
CA ILE A 86 -4.25 -6.20 4.48
C ILE A 86 -5.47 -5.33 4.12
N LYS A 87 -6.69 -5.85 4.27
CA LYS A 87 -7.92 -5.10 3.98
C LYS A 87 -8.04 -3.85 4.85
N ARG A 88 -7.81 -3.97 6.16
CA ARG A 88 -7.88 -2.85 7.11
C ARG A 88 -6.83 -1.81 6.84
N LEU A 89 -5.60 -2.25 6.59
CA LEU A 89 -4.52 -1.38 6.18
C LEU A 89 -4.90 -0.55 4.96
N ALA A 90 -5.32 -1.20 3.86
CA ALA A 90 -5.65 -0.51 2.62
C ALA A 90 -6.76 0.54 2.80
N ASN A 91 -7.81 0.18 3.55
CA ASN A 91 -8.91 1.09 3.87
C ASN A 91 -8.43 2.28 4.71
N SER A 92 -7.54 2.06 5.67
CA SER A 92 -7.05 3.13 6.56
C SER A 92 -6.21 4.18 5.83
N ILE A 93 -5.44 3.79 4.80
CA ILE A 93 -4.61 4.72 4.02
C ILE A 93 -5.29 5.20 2.73
N ASN A 94 -6.55 4.80 2.51
CA ASN A 94 -7.36 5.18 1.35
C ASN A 94 -6.64 4.95 0.00
N VAL A 95 -5.99 3.80 -0.16
CA VAL A 95 -5.31 3.43 -1.42
C VAL A 95 -6.11 2.40 -2.19
N PRO A 96 -6.03 2.40 -3.53
CA PRO A 96 -6.60 1.33 -4.35
C PRO A 96 -6.05 -0.04 -3.93
N PHE A 97 -6.95 -1.01 -3.71
CA PHE A 97 -6.60 -2.35 -3.26
C PHE A 97 -7.40 -3.41 -3.99
N VAL A 98 -6.70 -4.48 -4.40
CA VAL A 98 -7.26 -5.58 -5.17
C VAL A 98 -6.85 -6.90 -4.50
N ILE A 99 -7.81 -7.82 -4.37
CA ILE A 99 -7.58 -9.19 -3.90
C ILE A 99 -7.87 -10.12 -5.05
N GLU A 100 -6.89 -10.93 -5.44
CA GLU A 100 -7.07 -11.96 -6.46
C GLU A 100 -6.55 -13.31 -6.00
N ASP A 101 -7.21 -14.36 -6.45
CA ASP A 101 -6.75 -15.74 -6.27
C ASP A 101 -5.70 -16.07 -7.34
N ILE A 102 -4.49 -16.40 -6.90
CA ILE A 102 -3.36 -16.68 -7.80
C ILE A 102 -3.59 -17.92 -8.65
N THR A 103 -4.46 -18.86 -8.23
CA THR A 103 -4.77 -20.07 -8.99
C THR A 103 -5.42 -19.73 -10.34
N LYS A 104 -6.07 -18.56 -10.47
CA LYS A 104 -6.62 -18.09 -11.75
C LYS A 104 -5.55 -17.78 -12.80
N PHE A 105 -4.31 -17.50 -12.38
CA PHE A 105 -3.21 -17.11 -13.29
C PHE A 105 -2.41 -18.31 -13.82
N SER A 106 -2.63 -19.52 -13.30
CA SER A 106 -1.89 -20.72 -13.71
C SER A 106 -2.64 -21.61 -14.72
N SER A 107 -3.94 -21.37 -14.95
CA SER A 107 -4.66 -22.05 -16.03
C SER A 107 -4.18 -21.52 -17.37
N THR A 108 -3.58 -22.40 -18.16
CA THR A 108 -3.03 -22.14 -19.48
C THR A 108 -4.14 -21.61 -20.41
N GLY A 109 -4.28 -20.27 -20.47
CA GLY A 109 -5.41 -19.62 -21.12
C GLY A 109 -5.51 -18.15 -20.75
N PHE A 110 -4.47 -17.40 -21.10
CA PHE A 110 -4.46 -15.94 -20.99
C PHE A 110 -5.48 -15.36 -21.97
N VAL A 111 -6.69 -15.12 -21.51
CA VAL A 111 -7.59 -14.10 -22.05
C VAL A 111 -7.84 -13.17 -20.88
N GLY A 112 -7.52 -11.88 -21.06
CA GLY A 112 -7.37 -10.92 -19.97
C GLY A 112 -8.45 -11.04 -18.89
N CYS A 113 -8.04 -10.99 -17.63
CA CYS A 113 -8.96 -10.63 -16.56
C CYS A 113 -9.44 -9.21 -16.90
N ILE A 114 -10.63 -9.14 -17.50
CA ILE A 114 -11.43 -7.92 -17.67
C ILE A 114 -11.94 -7.51 -16.29
#